data_AF-A0A4Z1HE43-F1
#
_entry.id   AF-A0A4Z1HE43-F1
#
_cell.length_a   1.000
_cell.length_b   1.000
_cell.length_c   1.000
_cell.angle_alpha   90.00
_cell.angle_beta   90.00
_cell.angle_gamma   90.00
#
_symmetry.space_group_name_H-M   'P 1'
#
loop_
_entity.id
_entity.type
_entity.pdbx_description
1 polymer ?
#
loop_
_entity_poly.entity_id
_entity_poly.type
_entity_poly.pdbx_seq_one_letter_code
_entity_poly.pdbx_strand_id
1 'polypeptide(L)'
;MADPKLVWNPDNVRDVAESVGISQLGEEAVRALSQEVEYRVGQVIVEAMRFMHQGKRTVLGTQDISQALKVLDVEPLYGYESTRPLRFGEASLGPGQPLFYIEDEEVDFEKLINAPLPKVPRDMSFTAHWLAVEGVQPSIPQNPTTAEARANDLVPKGPGANPNLGALAGNDNVTVKPLVKHIVSKELILFFDKIREAILDDDDDPEVVTLRESALESVKSDPGLQQLVPYFVHFIAEKVTHSLSNLFVLQTMLKLAHALISNTTLFVNPYISSLCPPILTCLVGRKLGTGTPEELKEKYQLRDTAASLIGIISKNYTESNAQLRARLARSCLKFFLDPTRSPGEYYGAISGLLAIGGPDGVRALILPNLGAFDYVLNKLRTDRTGDDKEIQMLVAVIMKAVMSLSEKTETLTNGTNGTNGNGMNGMMDLDDDEGKQLEEFLGPTIGKRVRNAGDHKLNKTILEAREKN
;
A
#
# COMPACT_ATOMS: atom_id res chain seq x y z
N MET A 1 -64.73 20.32 -8.68
CA MET A 1 -63.31 20.00 -8.94
C MET A 1 -62.64 21.31 -9.24
N ALA A 2 -61.62 21.72 -8.47
CA ALA A 2 -60.82 22.88 -8.85
C ALA A 2 -60.03 22.48 -10.10
N ASP A 3 -60.13 23.28 -11.16
CA ASP A 3 -59.34 23.05 -12.37
C ASP A 3 -57.85 23.04 -11.99
N PRO A 4 -57.05 22.06 -12.47
CA PRO A 4 -55.63 22.01 -12.16
C PRO A 4 -54.98 23.31 -12.65
N LYS A 5 -54.40 24.07 -11.71
CA LYS A 5 -53.68 25.30 -12.02
C LYS A 5 -52.40 24.92 -12.74
N LEU A 6 -52.38 25.11 -14.05
CA LEU A 6 -51.19 24.92 -14.88
C LEU A 6 -50.12 25.92 -14.48
N VAL A 7 -48.86 25.49 -14.55
CA VAL A 7 -47.70 26.36 -14.31
C VAL A 7 -47.38 27.15 -15.59
N TRP A 8 -47.70 26.59 -16.76
CA TRP A 8 -47.52 27.28 -18.04
C TRP A 8 -48.47 28.47 -18.19
N ASN A 9 -47.94 29.62 -18.66
CA ASN A 9 -48.76 30.81 -18.91
C ASN A 9 -49.60 30.61 -20.20
N PRO A 10 -50.94 30.58 -20.11
CA PRO A 10 -51.79 30.40 -21.29
C PRO A 10 -51.67 31.55 -22.31
N ASP A 11 -51.26 32.74 -21.89
CA ASP A 11 -51.07 33.88 -22.81
C ASP A 11 -49.99 33.60 -23.86
N ASN A 12 -48.95 32.82 -23.51
CA ASN A 12 -47.90 32.41 -24.46
C ASN A 12 -48.47 31.63 -25.65
N VAL A 13 -49.54 30.85 -25.46
CA VAL A 13 -50.19 30.10 -26.54
C VAL A 13 -50.95 31.05 -27.47
N ARG A 14 -51.55 32.11 -26.92
CA ARG A 14 -52.24 33.16 -27.68
C ARG A 14 -51.24 33.97 -28.50
N ASP A 15 -50.12 34.37 -27.90
CA ASP A 15 -49.05 35.11 -28.60
C ASP A 15 -48.50 34.33 -29.79
N VAL A 16 -48.29 33.00 -29.64
CA VAL A 16 -47.87 32.14 -30.75
C VAL A 16 -48.95 32.03 -31.82
N ALA A 17 -50.22 31.91 -31.45
CA ALA A 17 -51.33 31.88 -32.42
C ALA A 17 -51.43 33.17 -33.24
N GLU A 18 -51.26 34.33 -32.59
CA GLU A 18 -51.22 35.63 -33.25
C GLU A 18 -50.01 35.76 -34.19
N SER A 19 -48.85 35.22 -33.82
CA SER A 19 -47.65 35.23 -34.68
C SER A 19 -47.84 34.47 -36.00
N VAL A 20 -48.74 33.47 -36.02
CA VAL A 20 -49.11 32.70 -37.21
C VAL A 20 -50.28 33.36 -37.97
N GLY A 21 -50.87 34.43 -37.44
CA GLY A 21 -51.97 35.19 -38.04
C GLY A 21 -53.37 34.76 -37.59
N ILE A 22 -53.50 33.98 -36.53
CA ILE A 22 -54.79 33.56 -35.95
C ILE A 22 -55.18 34.55 -34.85
N SER A 23 -56.12 35.46 -35.13
CA SER A 23 -56.46 36.56 -34.22
C SER A 23 -57.36 36.19 -33.04
N GLN A 24 -58.09 35.07 -33.10
CA GLN A 24 -58.99 34.63 -32.02
C GLN A 24 -58.92 33.11 -31.87
N LEU A 25 -58.49 32.66 -30.70
CA LEU A 25 -58.44 31.24 -30.33
C LEU A 25 -59.48 30.96 -29.24
N GLY A 26 -60.26 29.88 -29.38
CA GLY A 26 -61.24 29.50 -28.38
C GLY A 26 -60.60 29.13 -27.04
N GLU A 27 -61.24 29.48 -25.92
CA GLU A 27 -60.72 29.23 -24.57
C GLU A 27 -60.44 27.74 -24.27
N GLU A 28 -61.25 26.84 -24.83
CA GLU A 28 -61.03 25.40 -24.70
C GLU A 28 -59.75 24.93 -25.41
N ALA A 29 -59.46 25.49 -26.58
CA ALA A 29 -58.25 25.19 -27.33
C ALA A 29 -57.00 25.74 -26.63
N VAL A 30 -57.05 26.96 -26.08
CA VAL A 30 -55.98 27.54 -25.26
C VAL A 30 -55.67 26.63 -24.07
N ARG A 31 -56.71 26.16 -23.38
CA ARG A 31 -56.56 25.26 -22.22
C ARG A 31 -55.92 23.94 -22.62
N ALA A 32 -56.44 23.27 -23.65
CA ALA A 32 -55.93 21.97 -24.08
C ALA A 32 -54.47 22.05 -24.56
N LEU A 33 -54.14 23.06 -25.36
CA LEU A 33 -52.76 23.26 -25.84
C LEU A 33 -51.81 23.60 -24.70
N SER A 34 -52.21 24.43 -23.74
CA SER A 34 -51.37 24.75 -22.57
C SER A 34 -51.06 23.50 -21.74
N GLN A 35 -52.04 22.61 -21.56
CA GLN A 35 -51.85 21.33 -20.87
C GLN A 35 -50.88 20.42 -21.62
N GLU A 36 -51.02 20.33 -22.94
CA GLU A 36 -50.13 19.51 -23.76
C GLU A 36 -48.69 20.06 -23.75
N VAL A 37 -48.50 21.37 -23.90
CA VAL A 37 -47.17 22.01 -23.84
C VAL A 37 -46.48 21.71 -22.52
N GLU A 38 -47.17 21.90 -21.39
CA GLU A 38 -46.60 21.63 -20.07
C GLU A 38 -46.19 20.15 -19.92
N TYR A 39 -47.03 19.23 -20.40
CA TYR A 39 -46.72 17.80 -20.40
C TYR A 39 -45.48 17.47 -21.25
N ARG A 40 -45.38 18.02 -22.46
CA ARG A 40 -44.24 17.79 -23.37
C ARG A 40 -42.94 18.36 -22.81
N VAL A 41 -42.97 19.56 -22.23
CA VAL A 41 -41.82 20.16 -21.55
C VAL A 41 -41.40 19.28 -20.37
N GLY A 42 -42.35 18.80 -19.56
CA GLY A 42 -42.08 17.86 -18.48
C GLY A 42 -41.42 16.57 -18.97
N GLN A 43 -41.89 16.01 -20.07
CA GLN A 43 -41.33 14.80 -20.69
C GLN A 43 -39.86 15.01 -21.11
N VAL A 44 -39.54 16.12 -21.77
CA VAL A 44 -38.16 16.48 -22.16
C VAL A 44 -37.28 16.64 -20.93
N ILE A 45 -37.75 17.34 -19.89
CA ILE A 45 -36.98 17.55 -18.65
C ILE A 45 -36.68 16.22 -17.97
N VAL A 46 -37.65 15.33 -17.85
CA VAL A 46 -37.46 14.02 -17.21
C VAL A 46 -36.41 13.19 -17.96
N GLU A 47 -36.48 13.14 -19.29
CA GLU A 47 -35.48 12.42 -20.09
C GLU A 47 -34.08 13.08 -20.00
N ALA A 48 -34.00 14.41 -20.02
CA ALA A 48 -32.75 15.13 -19.85
C ALA A 48 -32.13 14.88 -18.45
N MET A 49 -32.96 14.81 -17.41
CA MET A 49 -32.51 14.45 -16.07
C MET A 49 -31.92 13.04 -16.03
N ARG A 50 -32.44 12.07 -16.80
CA ARG A 50 -31.83 10.73 -16.88
C ARG A 50 -30.41 10.80 -17.42
N PHE A 51 -30.18 11.57 -18.48
CA PHE A 51 -28.83 11.80 -19.03
C PHE A 51 -27.90 12.47 -18.02
N MET A 52 -28.38 13.47 -17.28
CA MET A 52 -27.62 14.16 -16.24
C MET A 52 -27.15 13.19 -15.14
N HIS A 53 -28.08 12.37 -14.60
CA HIS A 53 -27.78 11.39 -13.57
C HIS A 53 -26.84 10.29 -14.09
N GLN A 54 -27.04 9.83 -15.33
CA GLN A 54 -26.15 8.85 -15.96
C GLN A 54 -24.74 9.43 -16.19
N GLY A 55 -24.64 10.73 -16.45
CA GLY A 55 -23.39 11.48 -16.51
C GLY A 55 -22.77 11.78 -15.14
N LYS A 56 -23.37 11.32 -14.03
CA LYS A 56 -22.94 11.57 -12.64
C LYS A 56 -22.78 13.07 -12.32
N ARG A 57 -23.59 13.91 -12.96
CA ARG A 57 -23.63 15.37 -12.74
C ARG A 57 -24.86 15.73 -11.92
N THR A 58 -24.79 16.86 -11.22
CA THR A 58 -25.91 17.43 -10.44
C THR A 58 -26.52 18.66 -11.12
N VAL A 59 -25.90 19.14 -12.20
CA VAL A 59 -26.34 20.31 -12.97
C VAL A 59 -26.74 19.84 -14.37
N LEU A 60 -27.96 20.18 -14.77
CA LEU A 60 -28.50 19.87 -16.09
C LEU A 60 -27.87 20.81 -17.13
N GLY A 61 -27.20 20.23 -18.13
CA GLY A 61 -26.59 20.98 -19.22
C GLY A 61 -27.47 21.03 -20.48
N THR A 62 -27.16 21.93 -21.41
CA THR A 62 -27.84 22.01 -22.73
C THR A 62 -27.64 20.75 -23.56
N GLN A 63 -26.52 20.06 -23.37
CA GLN A 63 -26.25 18.75 -24.00
C GLN A 63 -27.23 17.67 -23.54
N ASP A 64 -27.63 17.68 -22.26
CA ASP A 64 -28.56 16.68 -21.73
C ASP A 64 -29.95 16.84 -22.36
N ILE A 65 -30.40 18.09 -22.54
CA ILE A 65 -31.64 18.43 -23.25
C ILE A 65 -31.53 18.06 -24.73
N SER A 66 -30.40 18.35 -25.37
CA SER A 66 -30.17 18.02 -26.78
C SER A 66 -30.21 16.51 -27.04
N GLN A 67 -29.73 15.69 -26.10
CA GLN A 67 -29.86 14.23 -26.18
C GLN A 67 -31.29 13.77 -25.91
N ALA A 68 -31.98 14.39 -24.96
CA ALA A 68 -33.40 14.09 -24.69
C ALA A 68 -34.29 14.36 -25.91
N LEU A 69 -34.08 15.49 -26.62
CA LEU A 69 -34.81 15.80 -27.85
C LEU A 69 -34.59 14.74 -28.93
N LYS A 70 -33.35 14.27 -29.10
CA LYS A 70 -33.04 13.19 -30.05
C LYS A 70 -33.74 11.89 -29.72
N VAL A 71 -33.81 11.51 -28.44
CA VAL A 71 -34.49 10.28 -28.00
C VAL A 71 -36.00 10.37 -28.17
N LEU A 72 -36.57 11.57 -28.02
CA LEU A 72 -37.99 11.83 -28.20
C LEU A 72 -38.37 12.09 -29.66
N ASP A 73 -37.44 11.88 -30.60
CA ASP A 73 -37.61 12.14 -32.04
C ASP A 73 -38.07 13.58 -32.34
N VAL A 74 -37.62 14.54 -31.53
CA VAL A 74 -37.88 15.97 -31.73
C VAL A 74 -36.72 16.58 -32.54
N GLU A 75 -37.06 17.54 -33.40
CA GLU A 75 -36.08 18.28 -34.19
C GLU A 75 -35.02 18.95 -33.28
N PRO A 76 -33.72 18.85 -33.64
CA PRO A 76 -32.65 19.38 -32.82
C PRO A 76 -32.64 20.92 -32.81
N LEU A 77 -32.51 21.49 -31.61
CA LEU A 77 -32.37 22.93 -31.41
C LEU A 77 -30.89 23.34 -31.45
N TYR A 78 -30.52 24.13 -32.45
CA TYR A 78 -29.15 24.63 -32.65
C TYR A 78 -28.95 26.00 -31.97
N GLY A 79 -27.69 26.37 -31.70
CA GLY A 79 -27.32 27.69 -31.18
C GLY A 79 -27.15 27.80 -29.66
N TYR A 80 -27.35 26.71 -28.90
CA TYR A 80 -27.28 26.69 -27.43
C TYR A 80 -25.95 26.14 -26.85
N GLU A 81 -24.90 26.08 -27.68
CA GLU A 81 -23.55 25.65 -27.25
C GLU A 81 -22.63 26.81 -26.86
N SER A 82 -23.11 28.05 -27.02
CA SER A 82 -22.32 29.25 -26.71
C SER A 82 -21.97 29.32 -25.21
N THR A 83 -20.72 29.63 -24.91
CA THR A 83 -20.25 29.90 -23.54
C THR A 83 -20.68 31.27 -23.01
N ARG A 84 -21.32 32.10 -23.86
CA ARG A 84 -21.84 33.40 -23.46
C ARG A 84 -23.19 33.22 -22.76
N PRO A 85 -23.37 33.78 -21.55
CA PRO A 85 -24.67 33.73 -20.89
C PRO A 85 -25.70 34.53 -21.68
N LEU A 86 -26.92 34.00 -21.79
CA LEU A 86 -28.06 34.70 -22.40
C LEU A 86 -28.40 35.95 -21.57
N ARG A 87 -28.61 37.08 -22.26
CA ARG A 87 -29.08 38.33 -21.66
C ARG A 87 -30.51 38.57 -22.13
N PHE A 88 -31.41 38.73 -21.17
CA PHE A 88 -32.81 39.04 -21.43
C PHE A 88 -33.02 40.54 -21.25
N GLY A 89 -33.39 41.23 -22.33
CA GLY A 89 -33.83 42.60 -22.31
C GLY A 89 -35.35 42.67 -22.04
N GLU A 90 -35.79 43.73 -21.37
CA GLU A 90 -37.21 43.99 -21.12
C GLU A 90 -37.67 45.18 -21.98
N ALA A 91 -38.73 45.00 -22.75
CA ALA A 91 -39.42 46.04 -23.50
C ALA A 91 -40.89 46.09 -23.06
N SER A 92 -41.47 47.28 -22.94
CA SER A 92 -42.89 47.43 -22.59
C SER A 92 -43.68 47.82 -23.84
N LEU A 93 -44.69 47.01 -24.19
CA LEU A 93 -45.61 47.29 -25.31
C LEU A 93 -46.80 48.17 -24.88
N GLY A 94 -46.92 48.46 -23.57
CA GLY A 94 -48.01 49.21 -22.96
C GLY A 94 -48.10 48.96 -21.45
N PRO A 95 -49.03 49.64 -20.73
CA PRO A 95 -49.16 49.46 -19.29
C PRO A 95 -49.60 48.03 -18.94
N GLY A 96 -48.72 47.29 -18.26
CA GLY A 96 -49.01 45.97 -17.67
C GLY A 96 -48.58 44.76 -18.50
N GLN A 97 -47.95 44.93 -19.67
CA GLN A 97 -47.45 43.83 -20.50
C GLN A 97 -45.93 43.96 -20.74
N PRO A 98 -45.10 43.33 -19.89
CA PRO A 98 -43.65 43.24 -20.11
C PRO A 98 -43.34 42.17 -21.16
N LEU A 99 -42.64 42.56 -22.22
CA LEU A 99 -42.11 41.68 -23.26
C LEU A 99 -40.63 41.46 -23.01
N PHE A 100 -40.21 40.21 -22.87
CA PHE A 100 -38.80 39.86 -22.75
C PHE A 100 -38.27 39.42 -24.11
N TYR A 101 -37.11 39.95 -24.51
CA TYR A 101 -36.43 39.54 -25.72
C TYR A 101 -34.98 39.16 -25.40
N ILE A 102 -34.39 38.32 -26.25
CA ILE A 102 -32.98 37.95 -26.13
C ILE A 102 -32.20 39.05 -26.86
N GLU A 103 -31.29 39.72 -26.14
CA GLU A 103 -30.39 40.69 -26.75
C GLU A 103 -29.37 39.96 -27.63
N ASP A 104 -29.38 40.25 -28.93
CA ASP A 104 -28.39 39.75 -29.89
C ASP A 104 -27.43 40.87 -30.30
N GLU A 105 -26.16 40.74 -29.90
CA GLU A 105 -25.12 41.73 -30.20
C GLU A 105 -24.46 41.34 -31.53
N GLU A 106 -24.60 42.19 -32.55
CA GLU A 106 -23.90 42.02 -33.81
C GLU A 106 -22.38 42.12 -33.59
N VAL A 107 -21.64 41.11 -34.06
CA VAL A 107 -20.18 41.04 -33.93
C VAL A 107 -19.53 41.14 -35.30
N ASP A 108 -18.55 42.04 -35.42
CA ASP A 108 -17.72 42.16 -36.62
C ASP A 108 -16.86 40.90 -36.85
N PHE A 109 -16.86 40.40 -38.10
CA PHE A 109 -16.10 39.22 -38.50
C PHE A 109 -14.59 39.42 -38.34
N GLU A 110 -14.05 40.61 -38.60
CA GLU A 110 -12.61 40.85 -38.43
C GLU A 110 -12.18 40.68 -36.98
N LYS A 111 -13.04 41.08 -36.04
CA LYS A 111 -12.81 40.92 -34.60
C LYS A 111 -12.86 39.45 -34.18
N LEU A 112 -13.74 38.66 -34.79
CA LEU A 112 -13.86 37.22 -34.49
C LEU A 112 -12.66 36.43 -35.05
N ILE A 113 -12.22 36.74 -36.27
CA ILE A 113 -11.08 36.07 -36.93
C ILE A 113 -9.78 36.34 -36.18
N ASN A 114 -9.60 37.58 -35.70
CA ASN A 114 -8.41 37.99 -34.95
C ASN A 114 -8.48 37.65 -33.45
N ALA A 115 -9.55 36.97 -32.99
CA ALA A 115 -9.68 36.58 -31.60
C ALA A 115 -8.64 35.50 -31.22
N PRO A 116 -7.99 35.61 -30.05
CA PRO A 116 -7.02 34.62 -29.63
C PRO A 116 -7.68 33.27 -29.33
N LEU A 117 -6.95 32.18 -29.61
CA LEU A 117 -7.41 30.83 -29.31
C LEU A 117 -7.61 30.63 -27.78
N PRO A 118 -8.62 29.83 -27.38
CA PRO A 118 -8.84 29.52 -25.98
C PRO A 118 -7.70 28.67 -25.41
N LYS A 119 -7.49 28.78 -24.09
CA LYS A 119 -6.50 27.95 -23.39
C LYS A 119 -7.01 26.52 -23.26
N VAL A 120 -6.15 25.56 -23.54
CA VAL A 120 -6.45 24.13 -23.40
C VAL A 120 -6.13 23.68 -21.96
N PRO A 121 -7.06 23.00 -21.26
CA PRO A 121 -6.79 22.39 -19.96
C PRO A 121 -5.71 21.30 -20.04
N ARG A 122 -5.15 20.90 -18.88
CA ARG A 122 -4.25 19.75 -18.82
C ARG A 122 -5.02 18.46 -19.04
N ASP A 123 -4.31 17.44 -19.54
CA ASP A 123 -4.83 16.08 -19.64
C ASP A 123 -5.22 15.52 -18.28
N MET A 124 -6.14 14.55 -18.30
CA MET A 124 -6.72 13.98 -17.11
C MET A 124 -5.72 13.08 -16.37
N SER A 125 -5.43 13.41 -15.11
CA SER A 125 -4.57 12.62 -14.22
C SER A 125 -5.28 12.33 -12.91
N PHE A 126 -4.95 11.22 -12.24
CA PHE A 126 -5.46 10.91 -10.91
C PHE A 126 -4.38 11.10 -9.84
N THR A 127 -4.81 11.51 -8.65
CA THR A 127 -3.95 11.61 -7.45
C THR A 127 -4.62 10.81 -6.34
N ALA A 128 -3.95 9.76 -5.87
CA ALA A 128 -4.44 8.92 -4.77
C ALA A 128 -3.94 9.45 -3.42
N HIS A 129 -4.81 9.35 -2.41
CA HIS A 129 -4.46 9.62 -1.02
C HIS A 129 -5.30 8.74 -0.09
N TRP A 130 -4.88 8.62 1.17
CA TRP A 130 -5.64 7.88 2.18
C TRP A 130 -6.80 8.73 2.69
N LEU A 131 -8.03 8.33 2.35
CA LEU A 131 -9.25 8.96 2.90
C LEU A 131 -9.50 8.53 4.35
N ALA A 132 -9.23 7.27 4.68
CA ALA A 132 -9.36 6.73 6.03
C ALA A 132 -8.36 5.60 6.28
N VAL A 133 -7.91 5.48 7.53
CA VAL A 133 -7.12 4.36 8.05
C VAL A 133 -7.82 3.87 9.31
N GLU A 134 -8.24 2.60 9.35
CA GLU A 134 -9.02 2.03 10.47
C GLU A 134 -10.28 2.84 10.83
N GLY A 135 -10.96 3.37 9.81
CA GLY A 135 -12.17 4.19 9.98
C GLY A 135 -11.92 5.62 10.46
N VAL A 136 -10.65 6.03 10.65
CA VAL A 136 -10.27 7.40 11.01
C VAL A 136 -9.72 8.12 9.80
N GLN A 137 -10.23 9.33 9.55
CA GLN A 137 -9.70 10.19 8.50
C GLN A 137 -8.37 10.83 8.95
N PRO A 138 -7.27 10.64 8.20
CA PRO A 138 -6.00 11.28 8.53
C PRO A 138 -6.04 12.77 8.16
N SER A 139 -5.38 13.60 8.98
CA SER A 139 -5.23 15.04 8.77
C SER A 139 -4.18 15.34 7.70
N ILE A 140 -4.51 15.08 6.44
CA ILE A 140 -3.70 15.45 5.27
C ILE A 140 -4.36 16.62 4.51
N PRO A 141 -3.61 17.44 3.76
CA PRO A 141 -4.17 18.60 3.06
C PRO A 141 -5.31 18.27 2.08
N GLN A 142 -5.36 17.03 1.58
CA GLN A 142 -6.40 16.56 0.66
C GLN A 142 -7.72 16.19 1.36
N ASN A 143 -7.68 15.93 2.67
CA ASN A 143 -8.86 15.56 3.45
C ASN A 143 -9.49 16.81 4.07
N PRO A 144 -10.83 16.93 4.07
CA PRO A 144 -11.51 18.04 4.71
C PRO A 144 -11.21 18.07 6.21
N THR A 145 -11.03 19.28 6.73
CA THR A 145 -10.95 19.48 8.17
C THR A 145 -12.34 19.30 8.81
N THR A 146 -12.37 18.99 10.10
CA THR A 146 -13.62 18.86 10.86
C THR A 146 -14.46 20.15 10.86
N ALA A 147 -13.83 21.31 10.69
CA ALA A 147 -14.50 22.60 10.54
C ALA A 147 -15.18 22.75 9.17
N GLU A 148 -14.49 22.37 8.08
CA GLU A 148 -15.05 22.39 6.71
C GLU A 148 -16.18 21.38 6.54
N ALA A 149 -16.06 20.21 7.16
CA ALA A 149 -17.10 19.18 7.12
C ALA A 149 -18.43 19.64 7.76
N ARG A 150 -18.36 20.46 8.82
CA ARG A 150 -19.55 21.04 9.48
C ARG A 150 -20.16 22.21 8.70
N ALA A 151 -19.34 22.96 7.95
CA ALA A 151 -19.85 24.04 7.11
C ALA A 151 -20.66 23.51 5.90
N ASN A 152 -20.37 22.29 5.45
CA ASN A 152 -21.06 21.61 4.35
C ASN A 152 -22.26 20.74 4.79
N ASP A 153 -22.66 20.75 6.07
CA ASP A 153 -23.76 19.94 6.63
C ASP A 153 -25.18 20.35 6.15
N LEU A 154 -25.30 21.24 5.17
CA LEU A 154 -26.57 21.54 4.49
C LEU A 154 -26.97 20.47 3.45
N VAL A 155 -26.13 19.46 3.22
CA VAL A 155 -26.45 18.30 2.37
C VAL A 155 -26.81 17.10 3.26
N PRO A 156 -27.99 16.46 3.10
CA PRO A 156 -28.41 15.34 3.94
C PRO A 156 -27.40 14.18 3.87
N LYS A 157 -26.76 13.85 5.01
CA LYS A 157 -25.97 12.62 5.16
C LYS A 157 -26.92 11.41 5.09
N GLY A 158 -26.58 10.43 4.27
CA GLY A 158 -27.32 9.18 4.17
C GLY A 158 -27.41 8.45 5.53
N PRO A 159 -28.43 7.60 5.73
CA PRO A 159 -28.64 6.89 6.98
C PRO A 159 -27.46 5.94 7.25
N GLY A 160 -26.58 6.30 8.18
CA GLY A 160 -25.36 5.53 8.51
C GLY A 160 -24.14 6.37 8.93
N ALA A 161 -24.20 7.70 8.82
CA ALA A 161 -23.11 8.55 9.31
C ALA A 161 -23.00 8.48 10.84
N ASN A 162 -21.94 7.84 11.33
CA ASN A 162 -21.69 7.67 12.76
C ASN A 162 -21.35 9.05 13.39
N PRO A 163 -22.16 9.56 14.34
CA PRO A 163 -21.98 10.91 14.91
C PRO A 163 -20.63 11.13 15.60
N ASN A 164 -19.95 10.04 15.97
CA ASN A 164 -18.70 10.04 16.74
C ASN A 164 -17.42 10.13 15.90
N LEU A 165 -17.50 10.14 14.56
CA LEU A 165 -16.32 10.22 13.67
C LEU A 165 -15.53 11.53 13.83
N GLY A 166 -16.21 12.64 14.16
CA GLY A 166 -15.56 13.94 14.33
C GLY A 166 -14.64 14.05 15.55
N ALA A 167 -14.74 13.12 16.52
CA ALA A 167 -13.93 13.14 17.74
C ALA A 167 -12.58 12.41 17.60
N LEU A 168 -12.38 11.60 16.55
CA LEU A 168 -11.13 10.85 16.32
C LEU A 168 -10.15 11.54 15.36
N ALA A 169 -10.60 12.54 14.60
CA ALA A 169 -9.84 13.20 13.52
C ALA A 169 -8.91 14.34 14.01
N GLY A 170 -8.38 14.25 15.23
CA GLY A 170 -7.70 15.37 15.90
C GLY A 170 -6.28 15.10 16.40
N ASN A 171 -5.61 14.03 15.98
CA ASN A 171 -4.26 13.72 16.50
C ASN A 171 -3.19 13.77 15.40
N ASP A 172 -2.39 14.83 15.42
CA ASP A 172 -1.29 15.18 14.50
C ASP A 172 -0.05 14.26 14.56
N ASN A 173 -0.21 13.02 14.99
CA ASN A 173 0.82 12.00 14.84
C ASN A 173 0.12 10.64 14.73
N VAL A 174 0.56 9.83 13.78
CA VAL A 174 0.29 8.37 13.73
C VAL A 174 1.06 7.69 14.88
N THR A 175 0.86 8.17 16.11
CA THR A 175 0.87 7.35 17.29
C THR A 175 -0.59 6.98 17.50
N VAL A 176 -0.99 5.85 16.91
CA VAL A 176 -2.12 5.08 17.43
C VAL A 176 -1.71 4.72 18.86
N LYS A 177 -1.96 5.63 19.81
CA LYS A 177 -2.10 5.27 21.21
C LYS A 177 -3.51 4.71 21.28
N PRO A 178 -3.70 3.39 21.38
CA PRO A 178 -5.01 2.86 21.68
C PRO A 178 -5.29 3.16 23.16
N LEU A 179 -5.62 4.42 23.47
CA LEU A 179 -6.13 4.83 24.78
C LEU A 179 -7.63 5.13 24.72
N VAL A 180 -8.30 4.60 23.70
CA VAL A 180 -9.74 4.36 23.72
C VAL A 180 -9.88 2.86 23.59
N LYS A 181 -10.51 2.22 24.58
CA LYS A 181 -10.89 0.81 24.55
C LYS A 181 -11.47 0.54 23.15
N HIS A 182 -10.77 -0.20 22.28
CA HIS A 182 -11.38 -0.65 21.04
C HIS A 182 -12.70 -1.33 21.45
N ILE A 183 -13.75 -1.13 20.66
CA ILE A 183 -15.06 -1.77 20.86
C ILE A 183 -14.89 -3.25 20.49
N VAL A 184 -14.06 -3.96 21.23
CA VAL A 184 -13.83 -5.39 21.10
C VAL A 184 -15.01 -6.06 21.76
N SER A 185 -15.68 -6.94 21.02
CA SER A 185 -16.78 -7.73 21.58
C SER A 185 -16.27 -8.64 22.69
N LYS A 186 -17.16 -9.05 23.60
CA LYS A 186 -16.81 -10.04 24.64
C LYS A 186 -16.26 -11.34 24.04
N GLU A 187 -16.77 -11.73 22.88
CA GLU A 187 -16.33 -12.93 22.14
C GLU A 187 -14.90 -12.78 21.61
N LEU A 188 -14.55 -11.63 21.04
CA LEU A 188 -13.19 -11.35 20.56
C LEU A 188 -12.17 -11.30 21.71
N ILE A 189 -12.58 -10.80 22.89
CA ILE A 189 -11.74 -10.84 24.09
C ILE A 189 -11.50 -12.29 24.54
N LEU A 190 -12.58 -13.09 24.64
CA LEU A 190 -12.46 -14.51 25.01
C LEU A 190 -11.61 -15.30 24.02
N PHE A 191 -11.73 -14.99 22.72
CA PHE A 191 -10.90 -15.57 21.68
C PHE A 191 -9.41 -15.20 21.86
N PHE A 192 -9.12 -13.92 22.08
CA PHE A 192 -7.77 -13.45 22.35
C PHE A 192 -7.15 -14.09 23.60
N ASP A 193 -7.90 -14.19 24.69
CA ASP A 193 -7.43 -14.82 25.93
C ASP A 193 -7.16 -16.32 25.74
N LYS A 194 -8.05 -17.05 25.03
CA LYS A 194 -7.81 -18.47 24.69
C LYS A 194 -6.56 -18.68 23.85
N ILE A 195 -6.33 -17.82 22.86
CA ILE A 195 -5.11 -17.88 22.04
C ILE A 195 -3.89 -17.60 22.91
N ARG A 196 -3.93 -16.58 23.78
CA ARG A 196 -2.82 -16.24 24.67
C ARG A 196 -2.44 -17.43 25.55
N GLU A 197 -3.42 -18.12 26.12
CA GLU A 197 -3.22 -19.28 26.98
C GLU A 197 -2.63 -20.46 26.19
N ALA A 198 -3.25 -20.82 25.06
CA ALA A 198 -2.78 -21.94 24.22
C ALA A 198 -1.36 -21.74 23.66
N ILE A 199 -0.96 -20.49 23.36
CA ILE A 199 0.34 -20.14 22.79
C ILE A 199 1.46 -20.10 23.86
N LEU A 200 1.13 -19.82 25.11
CA LEU A 200 2.10 -19.70 26.21
C LEU A 200 2.24 -20.98 27.04
N ASP A 201 1.34 -21.94 26.88
CA ASP A 201 1.50 -23.27 27.46
C ASP A 201 2.73 -23.95 26.85
N ASP A 202 3.68 -24.39 27.67
CA ASP A 202 4.97 -25.01 27.29
C ASP A 202 4.96 -26.51 27.59
N ASP A 203 3.79 -27.11 27.82
CA ASP A 203 3.68 -28.55 27.97
C ASP A 203 3.98 -29.26 26.63
N ASP A 204 4.72 -30.37 26.73
CA ASP A 204 5.11 -31.24 25.62
C ASP A 204 4.04 -32.30 25.33
N ASP A 205 2.95 -32.30 26.10
CA ASP A 205 1.79 -33.15 25.84
C ASP A 205 1.27 -32.97 24.40
N PRO A 206 1.06 -34.07 23.65
CA PRO A 206 0.70 -33.99 22.23
C PRO A 206 -0.62 -33.26 21.97
N GLU A 207 -1.54 -33.29 22.94
CA GLU A 207 -2.80 -32.54 22.90
C GLU A 207 -2.57 -31.02 23.02
N VAL A 208 -1.61 -30.59 23.84
CA VAL A 208 -1.27 -29.15 24.01
C VAL A 208 -0.54 -28.62 22.79
N VAL A 209 0.38 -29.40 22.22
CA VAL A 209 1.08 -29.03 20.97
C VAL A 209 0.09 -28.86 19.81
N THR A 210 -0.85 -29.79 19.65
CA THR A 210 -1.88 -29.69 18.60
C THR A 210 -2.82 -28.51 18.82
N LEU A 211 -3.18 -28.21 20.08
CA LEU A 211 -3.96 -27.01 20.41
C LEU A 211 -3.21 -25.72 20.06
N ARG A 212 -1.90 -25.65 20.34
CA ARG A 212 -1.03 -24.51 20.01
C ARG A 212 -0.95 -24.27 18.50
N GLU A 213 -0.75 -25.34 17.72
CA GLU A 213 -0.74 -25.27 16.26
C GLU A 213 -2.10 -24.87 15.68
N SER A 214 -3.19 -25.41 16.22
CA SER A 214 -4.56 -25.03 15.84
C SER A 214 -4.85 -23.56 16.13
N ALA A 215 -4.35 -23.03 17.26
CA ALA A 215 -4.51 -21.61 17.60
C ALA A 215 -3.75 -20.70 16.61
N LEU A 216 -2.54 -21.08 16.20
CA LEU A 216 -1.76 -20.34 15.19
C LEU A 216 -2.40 -20.39 13.81
N GLU A 217 -2.94 -21.54 13.40
CA GLU A 217 -3.64 -21.67 12.11
C GLU A 217 -4.94 -20.85 12.09
N SER A 218 -5.69 -20.83 13.19
CA SER A 218 -6.88 -19.97 13.34
C SER A 218 -6.52 -18.48 13.13
N VAL A 219 -5.45 -17.97 13.73
CA VAL A 219 -4.98 -16.58 13.48
C VAL A 219 -4.63 -16.34 12.01
N LYS A 220 -4.09 -17.36 11.33
CA LYS A 220 -3.67 -17.28 9.93
C LYS A 220 -4.85 -17.31 8.94
N SER A 221 -5.95 -17.99 9.26
CA SER A 221 -7.10 -18.13 8.37
C SER A 221 -8.27 -17.18 8.65
N ASP A 222 -8.43 -16.72 9.90
CA ASP A 222 -9.67 -16.07 10.31
C ASP A 222 -9.78 -14.60 9.82
N PRO A 223 -10.89 -14.23 9.16
CA PRO A 223 -11.08 -12.89 8.57
C PRO A 223 -11.58 -11.82 9.56
N GLY A 224 -12.09 -12.23 10.72
CA GLY A 224 -12.72 -11.32 11.70
C GLY A 224 -11.74 -10.63 12.68
N LEU A 225 -10.44 -10.81 12.50
CA LEU A 225 -9.44 -10.47 13.53
C LEU A 225 -8.83 -9.07 13.41
N GLN A 226 -9.27 -8.23 12.45
CA GLN A 226 -8.66 -6.91 12.20
C GLN A 226 -8.61 -6.04 13.47
N GLN A 227 -9.67 -6.06 14.29
CA GLN A 227 -9.73 -5.29 15.55
C GLN A 227 -8.74 -5.80 16.62
N LEU A 228 -8.31 -7.06 16.54
CA LEU A 228 -7.36 -7.67 17.46
C LEU A 228 -5.90 -7.50 17.01
N VAL A 229 -5.63 -7.12 15.76
CA VAL A 229 -4.27 -6.94 15.23
C VAL A 229 -3.41 -6.01 16.10
N PRO A 230 -3.89 -4.83 16.55
CA PRO A 230 -3.09 -3.96 17.42
C PRO A 230 -2.72 -4.63 18.75
N TYR A 231 -3.64 -5.43 19.30
CA TYR A 231 -3.45 -6.14 20.56
C TYR A 231 -2.44 -7.28 20.42
N PHE A 232 -2.50 -8.04 19.32
CA PHE A 232 -1.49 -9.05 19.03
C PHE A 232 -0.10 -8.45 18.81
N VAL A 233 -0.01 -7.33 18.08
CA VAL A 233 1.28 -6.64 17.86
C VAL A 233 1.86 -6.12 19.18
N HIS A 234 1.02 -5.56 20.05
CA HIS A 234 1.44 -5.13 21.39
C HIS A 234 1.87 -6.31 22.25
N PHE A 235 1.10 -7.39 22.25
CA PHE A 235 1.40 -8.62 22.99
C PHE A 235 2.73 -9.25 22.56
N ILE A 236 2.99 -9.34 21.24
CA ILE A 236 4.27 -9.79 20.69
C ILE A 236 5.40 -8.88 21.20
N ALA A 237 5.23 -7.55 21.11
CA ALA A 237 6.25 -6.61 21.54
C ALA A 237 6.56 -6.73 23.05
N GLU A 238 5.53 -6.83 23.90
CA GLU A 238 5.66 -6.97 25.35
C GLU A 238 6.33 -8.30 25.76
N LYS A 239 5.89 -9.41 25.17
CA LYS A 239 6.46 -10.73 25.50
C LYS A 239 7.90 -10.87 25.03
N VAL A 240 8.23 -10.33 23.86
CA VAL A 240 9.61 -10.34 23.37
C VAL A 240 10.53 -9.49 24.26
N THR A 241 10.08 -8.34 24.77
CA THR A 241 10.93 -7.49 25.63
C THR A 241 11.08 -8.03 27.05
N HIS A 242 10.02 -8.61 27.62
CA HIS A 242 10.03 -9.09 29.02
C HIS A 242 10.54 -10.52 29.18
N SER A 243 10.48 -11.35 28.14
CA SER A 243 10.83 -12.79 28.20
C SER A 243 12.01 -13.17 27.30
N LEU A 244 13.04 -12.32 27.23
CA LEU A 244 14.26 -12.58 26.43
C LEU A 244 15.04 -13.85 26.86
N SER A 245 14.82 -14.32 28.09
CA SER A 245 15.45 -15.53 28.63
C SER A 245 14.72 -16.82 28.25
N ASN A 246 13.46 -16.77 27.80
CA ASN A 246 12.70 -17.97 27.43
C ASN A 246 12.63 -18.09 25.90
N LEU A 247 13.35 -19.07 25.35
CA LEU A 247 13.41 -19.30 23.90
C LEU A 247 12.09 -19.80 23.32
N PHE A 248 11.35 -20.61 24.06
CA PHE A 248 10.04 -21.10 23.66
C PHE A 248 9.09 -19.92 23.40
N VAL A 249 8.96 -18.99 24.35
CA VAL A 249 8.10 -17.80 24.21
C VAL A 249 8.51 -16.98 22.98
N LEU A 250 9.81 -16.75 22.77
CA LEU A 250 10.28 -15.99 21.61
C LEU A 250 9.96 -16.69 20.29
N GLN A 251 10.16 -18.00 20.19
CA GLN A 251 9.82 -18.77 19.00
C GLN A 251 8.32 -18.71 18.72
N THR A 252 7.48 -18.86 19.75
CA THR A 252 6.03 -18.82 19.56
C THR A 252 5.53 -17.41 19.20
N MET A 253 6.15 -16.35 19.73
CA MET A 253 5.86 -14.97 19.29
C MET A 253 6.24 -14.72 17.82
N LEU A 254 7.37 -15.28 17.34
CA LEU A 254 7.72 -15.20 15.92
C LEU A 254 6.76 -16.00 15.03
N LYS A 255 6.32 -17.18 15.48
CA LYS A 255 5.28 -17.98 14.78
C LYS A 255 3.95 -17.21 14.70
N LEU A 256 3.55 -16.56 15.79
CA LEU A 256 2.35 -15.71 15.81
C LEU A 256 2.49 -14.50 14.86
N ALA A 257 3.65 -13.83 14.87
CA ALA A 257 3.93 -12.75 13.92
C ALA A 257 3.87 -13.23 12.46
N HIS A 258 4.39 -14.42 12.18
CA HIS A 258 4.30 -15.04 10.86
C HIS A 258 2.86 -15.38 10.47
N ALA A 259 2.06 -15.92 11.39
CA ALA A 259 0.64 -16.21 11.16
C ALA A 259 -0.15 -14.94 10.79
N LEU A 260 0.08 -13.83 11.53
CA LEU A 260 -0.55 -12.53 11.25
C LEU A 260 -0.17 -11.99 9.87
N ILE A 261 1.12 -12.07 9.49
CA ILE A 261 1.62 -11.56 8.21
C ILE A 261 1.16 -12.42 7.02
N SER A 262 0.95 -13.72 7.24
CA SER A 262 0.52 -14.66 6.21
C SER A 262 -0.98 -14.58 5.92
N ASN A 263 -1.76 -13.99 6.82
CA ASN A 263 -3.20 -13.84 6.65
C ASN A 263 -3.52 -12.74 5.61
N THR A 264 -4.04 -13.13 4.45
CA THR A 264 -4.37 -12.22 3.34
C THR A 264 -5.59 -11.35 3.60
N THR A 265 -6.40 -11.70 4.59
CA THR A 265 -7.65 -10.97 4.90
C THR A 265 -7.40 -9.80 5.85
N LEU A 266 -6.26 -9.79 6.54
CA LEU A 266 -5.90 -8.75 7.49
C LEU A 266 -5.07 -7.65 6.83
N PHE A 267 -5.41 -6.40 7.12
CA PHE A 267 -4.63 -5.25 6.67
C PHE A 267 -3.57 -4.90 7.71
N VAL A 268 -2.39 -5.54 7.58
CA VAL A 268 -1.29 -5.40 8.56
C VAL A 268 -0.35 -4.23 8.24
N ASN A 269 -0.43 -3.63 7.04
CA ASN A 269 0.47 -2.55 6.58
C ASN A 269 0.74 -1.44 7.62
N PRO A 270 -0.26 -0.89 8.33
CA PRO A 270 -0.02 0.18 9.31
C PRO A 270 0.86 -0.26 10.48
N TYR A 271 0.83 -1.55 10.82
CA TYR A 271 1.46 -2.11 12.01
C TYR A 271 2.85 -2.69 11.74
N ILE A 272 3.24 -2.90 10.47
CA ILE A 272 4.54 -3.48 10.10
C ILE A 272 5.71 -2.72 10.72
N SER A 273 5.68 -1.39 10.70
CA SER A 273 6.74 -0.56 11.29
C SER A 273 6.91 -0.76 12.79
N SER A 274 5.83 -1.16 13.50
CA SER A 274 5.79 -1.47 14.93
C SER A 274 6.16 -2.93 15.23
N LEU A 275 5.91 -3.84 14.28
CA LEU A 275 6.24 -5.26 14.40
C LEU A 275 7.72 -5.56 14.08
N CYS A 276 8.39 -4.71 13.28
CA CYS A 276 9.81 -4.91 12.97
C CYS A 276 10.76 -4.88 14.19
N PRO A 277 10.66 -3.93 15.15
CA PRO A 277 11.54 -3.88 16.32
C PRO A 277 11.60 -5.16 17.18
N PRO A 278 10.48 -5.82 17.57
CA PRO A 278 10.56 -7.06 18.32
C PRO A 278 11.20 -8.19 17.50
N ILE A 279 10.92 -8.30 16.20
CA ILE A 279 11.56 -9.31 15.33
C ILE A 279 13.07 -9.05 15.20
N LEU A 280 13.48 -7.78 15.06
CA LEU A 280 14.90 -7.40 15.07
C LEU A 280 15.57 -7.73 16.41
N THR A 281 14.87 -7.56 17.54
CA THR A 281 15.39 -7.95 18.85
C THR A 281 15.65 -9.47 18.93
N CYS A 282 14.75 -10.30 18.39
CA CYS A 282 14.99 -11.75 18.30
C CYS A 282 16.13 -12.11 17.35
N LEU A 283 16.37 -11.31 16.31
CA LEU A 283 17.44 -11.52 15.34
C LEU A 283 18.84 -11.16 15.89
N VAL A 284 18.99 -9.94 16.42
CA VAL A 284 20.28 -9.36 16.85
C VAL A 284 20.38 -9.17 18.38
N GLY A 285 19.61 -9.94 19.15
CA GLY A 285 19.63 -9.90 20.62
C GLY A 285 20.95 -10.43 21.19
N ARG A 286 21.52 -9.69 22.15
CA ARG A 286 22.81 -10.03 22.80
C ARG A 286 22.72 -11.20 23.79
N LYS A 287 21.65 -11.26 24.58
CA LYS A 287 21.38 -12.33 25.56
C LYS A 287 20.04 -12.95 25.24
N LEU A 288 20.06 -14.07 24.53
CA LEU A 288 18.88 -14.88 24.21
C LEU A 288 19.02 -16.21 24.97
N GLY A 289 17.97 -16.62 25.70
CA GLY A 289 17.99 -17.86 26.49
C GLY A 289 18.75 -17.76 27.82
N THR A 290 18.86 -18.87 28.54
CA THR A 290 19.58 -18.96 29.82
C THR A 290 21.09 -19.14 29.66
N GLY A 291 21.54 -19.49 28.45
CA GLY A 291 22.98 -19.55 28.12
C GLY A 291 23.56 -20.96 28.19
N THR A 292 22.72 -21.98 28.29
CA THR A 292 23.18 -23.37 28.30
C THR A 292 23.64 -23.83 26.91
N PRO A 293 24.59 -24.79 26.82
CA PRO A 293 25.09 -25.30 25.54
C PRO A 293 24.05 -26.02 24.68
N GLU A 294 23.01 -26.59 25.29
CA GLU A 294 21.94 -27.33 24.59
C GLU A 294 20.99 -26.37 23.85
N GLU A 295 20.72 -25.19 24.42
CA GLU A 295 19.92 -24.13 23.79
C GLU A 295 20.61 -23.46 22.58
N LEU A 296 21.90 -23.75 22.33
CA LEU A 296 22.66 -23.07 21.29
C LEU A 296 22.06 -23.30 19.90
N LYS A 297 21.57 -24.52 19.63
CA LYS A 297 20.88 -24.86 18.37
C LYS A 297 19.58 -24.06 18.21
N GLU A 298 18.78 -24.00 19.27
CA GLU A 298 17.49 -23.29 19.27
C GLU A 298 17.67 -21.77 19.11
N LYS A 299 18.75 -21.20 19.65
CA LYS A 299 19.09 -19.77 19.43
C LYS A 299 19.35 -19.45 17.97
N TYR A 300 20.08 -20.31 17.27
CA TYR A 300 20.33 -20.11 15.84
C TYR A 300 19.07 -20.35 15.00
N GLN A 301 18.23 -21.34 15.36
CA GLN A 301 16.93 -21.53 14.73
C GLN A 301 15.98 -20.34 14.93
N LEU A 302 15.97 -19.72 16.11
CA LEU A 302 15.22 -18.49 16.38
C LEU A 302 15.69 -17.34 15.48
N ARG A 303 17.01 -17.20 15.30
CA ARG A 303 17.58 -16.18 14.41
C ARG A 303 17.24 -16.44 12.95
N ASP A 304 17.28 -17.69 12.49
CA ASP A 304 16.92 -18.07 11.12
C ASP A 304 15.44 -17.80 10.82
N THR A 305 14.55 -18.13 11.76
CA THR A 305 13.11 -17.84 11.65
C THR A 305 12.84 -16.32 11.66
N ALA A 306 13.51 -15.55 12.51
CA ALA A 306 13.44 -14.09 12.52
C ALA A 306 13.96 -13.46 11.20
N ALA A 307 15.07 -13.97 10.66
CA ALA A 307 15.64 -13.50 9.40
C ALA A 307 14.69 -13.79 8.23
N SER A 308 14.12 -15.00 8.16
CA SER A 308 13.11 -15.37 7.16
C SER A 308 11.89 -14.45 7.22
N LEU A 309 11.38 -14.19 8.43
CA LEU A 309 10.23 -13.31 8.64
C LEU A 309 10.51 -11.86 8.20
N ILE A 310 11.69 -11.32 8.53
CA ILE A 310 12.12 -9.99 8.05
C ILE A 310 12.26 -9.98 6.52
N GLY A 311 12.73 -11.07 5.91
CA GLY A 311 12.78 -11.21 4.46
C GLY A 311 11.39 -11.16 3.81
N ILE A 312 10.42 -11.88 4.37
CA ILE A 312 9.01 -11.83 3.94
C ILE A 312 8.44 -10.42 4.08
N ILE A 313 8.67 -9.77 5.22
CA ILE A 313 8.22 -8.39 5.46
C ILE A 313 8.83 -7.44 4.44
N SER A 314 10.14 -7.55 4.21
CA SER A 314 10.84 -6.70 3.24
C SER A 314 10.33 -6.93 1.83
N LYS A 315 10.02 -8.16 1.42
CA LYS A 315 9.53 -8.44 0.07
C LYS A 315 8.09 -7.94 -0.14
N ASN A 316 7.20 -8.23 0.81
CA ASN A 316 5.77 -7.96 0.64
C ASN A 316 5.38 -6.50 0.88
N TYR A 317 6.13 -5.76 1.71
CA TYR A 317 5.74 -4.40 2.14
C TYR A 317 6.66 -3.28 1.65
N THR A 318 7.59 -3.55 0.72
CA THR A 318 8.44 -2.50 0.13
C THR A 318 7.63 -1.53 -0.75
N GLU A 319 6.60 -2.01 -1.45
CA GLU A 319 5.75 -1.15 -2.29
C GLU A 319 4.96 -0.14 -1.46
N SER A 320 4.42 -0.58 -0.32
CA SER A 320 3.70 0.28 0.63
C SER A 320 4.63 1.23 1.39
N ASN A 321 5.89 0.85 1.61
CA ASN A 321 6.86 1.67 2.33
C ASN A 321 8.27 1.52 1.75
N ALA A 322 8.60 2.42 0.80
CA ALA A 322 9.90 2.44 0.13
C ALA A 322 11.09 2.57 1.10
N GLN A 323 10.90 3.16 2.29
CA GLN A 323 11.97 3.34 3.27
C GLN A 323 12.18 2.12 4.17
N LEU A 324 11.24 1.17 4.21
CA LEU A 324 11.28 0.02 5.13
C LEU A 324 12.52 -0.84 4.89
N ARG A 325 12.75 -1.25 3.63
CA ARG A 325 13.90 -2.08 3.23
C ARG A 325 15.22 -1.41 3.60
N ALA A 326 15.37 -0.12 3.28
CA ALA A 326 16.57 0.65 3.61
C ALA A 326 16.76 0.84 5.12
N ARG A 327 15.68 0.98 5.90
CA ARG A 327 15.75 1.08 7.37
C ARG A 327 16.22 -0.24 7.99
N LEU A 328 15.62 -1.37 7.58
CA LEU A 328 15.98 -2.69 8.08
C LEU A 328 17.41 -3.09 7.71
N ALA A 329 17.83 -2.84 6.47
CA ALA A 329 19.19 -3.10 6.01
C ALA A 329 20.21 -2.26 6.81
N ARG A 330 19.95 -0.96 7.02
CA ARG A 330 20.81 -0.11 7.85
C ARG A 330 20.91 -0.59 9.29
N SER A 331 19.81 -1.04 9.88
CA SER A 331 19.82 -1.62 11.23
C SER A 331 20.73 -2.84 11.29
N CYS A 332 20.60 -3.81 10.38
CA CYS A 332 21.45 -5.00 10.38
C CYS A 332 22.92 -4.66 10.07
N LEU A 333 23.17 -3.76 9.12
CA LEU A 333 24.52 -3.30 8.78
C LEU A 333 25.23 -2.64 9.97
N LYS A 334 24.50 -1.85 10.78
CA LYS A 334 25.04 -1.25 12.00
C LYS A 334 25.57 -2.30 12.98
N PHE A 335 24.89 -3.43 13.13
CA PHE A 335 25.35 -4.52 13.99
C PHE A 335 26.50 -5.31 13.37
N PHE A 336 26.52 -5.45 12.04
CA PHE A 336 27.60 -6.13 11.33
C PHE A 336 28.95 -5.38 11.39
N LEU A 337 28.93 -4.04 11.29
CA LEU A 337 30.15 -3.21 11.25
C LEU A 337 30.73 -2.88 12.64
N ASP A 338 30.04 -3.21 13.74
CA ASP A 338 30.50 -2.91 15.10
C ASP A 338 31.39 -4.06 15.63
N PRO A 339 32.70 -3.85 15.85
CA PRO A 339 33.66 -4.90 16.21
C PRO A 339 33.49 -5.43 17.64
N THR A 340 32.62 -4.84 18.46
CA THR A 340 32.43 -5.19 19.88
C THR A 340 31.30 -6.21 20.13
N ARG A 341 30.68 -6.71 19.06
CA ARG A 341 29.50 -7.57 19.12
C ARG A 341 29.86 -9.04 19.32
N SER A 342 28.88 -9.80 19.81
CA SER A 342 28.99 -11.25 20.02
C SER A 342 28.82 -12.03 18.70
N PRO A 343 29.35 -13.27 18.60
CA PRO A 343 29.21 -14.12 17.40
C PRO A 343 27.75 -14.31 16.97
N GLY A 344 26.83 -14.43 17.93
CA GLY A 344 25.41 -14.55 17.66
C GLY A 344 24.77 -13.29 17.06
N GLU A 345 25.19 -12.11 17.48
CA GLU A 345 24.72 -10.83 16.89
C GLU A 345 25.19 -10.72 15.43
N TYR A 346 26.44 -11.09 15.13
CA TYR A 346 26.94 -11.11 13.75
C TYR A 346 26.19 -12.11 12.87
N TYR A 347 25.93 -13.32 13.39
CA TYR A 347 25.13 -14.33 12.69
C TYR A 347 23.76 -13.76 12.30
N GLY A 348 23.05 -13.16 13.26
CA GLY A 348 21.74 -12.55 13.01
C GLY A 348 21.80 -11.39 12.01
N ALA A 349 22.81 -10.51 12.12
CA ALA A 349 22.99 -9.39 11.23
C ALA A 349 23.24 -9.83 9.76
N ILE A 350 24.08 -10.84 9.56
CA ILE A 350 24.41 -11.36 8.22
C ILE A 350 23.21 -12.12 7.63
N SER A 351 22.55 -12.99 8.41
CA SER A 351 21.33 -13.67 7.98
C SER A 351 20.20 -12.69 7.65
N GLY A 352 20.05 -11.62 8.42
CA GLY A 352 19.09 -10.55 8.14
C GLY A 352 19.41 -9.78 6.85
N LEU A 353 20.67 -9.39 6.65
CA LEU A 353 21.11 -8.70 5.43
C LEU A 353 20.89 -9.58 4.19
N LEU A 354 21.19 -10.87 4.28
CA LEU A 354 20.90 -11.85 3.23
C LEU A 354 19.41 -11.90 2.90
N ALA A 355 18.54 -11.97 3.92
CA ALA A 355 17.09 -12.06 3.73
C ALA A 355 16.45 -10.77 3.17
N ILE A 356 16.96 -9.58 3.55
CA ILE A 356 16.44 -8.27 3.09
C ILE A 356 16.96 -7.91 1.70
N GLY A 357 18.27 -8.08 1.52
CA GLY A 357 19.01 -7.63 0.35
C GLY A 357 19.04 -8.63 -0.79
N GLY A 358 18.90 -9.92 -0.48
CA GLY A 358 19.23 -10.99 -1.41
C GLY A 358 20.69 -10.88 -1.87
N PRO A 359 21.04 -11.49 -3.02
CA PRO A 359 22.42 -11.49 -3.52
C PRO A 359 22.95 -10.09 -3.85
N ASP A 360 22.10 -9.16 -4.30
CA ASP A 360 22.55 -7.79 -4.59
C ASP A 360 22.94 -7.03 -3.32
N GLY A 361 22.21 -7.26 -2.22
CA GLY A 361 22.58 -6.73 -0.91
C GLY A 361 23.86 -7.38 -0.35
N VAL A 362 24.07 -8.68 -0.57
CA VAL A 362 25.33 -9.36 -0.20
C VAL A 362 26.51 -8.74 -0.97
N ARG A 363 26.34 -8.55 -2.28
CA ARG A 363 27.37 -7.97 -3.16
C ARG A 363 27.77 -6.56 -2.73
N ALA A 364 26.79 -5.73 -2.39
CA ALA A 364 27.02 -4.32 -2.06
C ALA A 364 27.42 -4.07 -0.59
N LEU A 365 26.88 -4.83 0.37
CA LEU A 365 27.03 -4.54 1.80
C LEU A 365 27.94 -5.52 2.55
N ILE A 366 27.94 -6.80 2.17
CA ILE A 366 28.71 -7.82 2.88
C ILE A 366 30.11 -7.95 2.27
N LEU A 367 30.23 -8.21 0.96
CA LEU A 367 31.52 -8.48 0.30
C LEU A 367 32.61 -7.44 0.59
N PRO A 368 32.37 -6.12 0.48
CA PRO A 368 33.43 -5.12 0.65
C PRO A 368 34.00 -5.08 2.07
N ASN A 369 33.20 -5.50 3.05
CA ASN A 369 33.54 -5.44 4.46
C ASN A 369 34.11 -6.77 4.99
N LEU A 370 34.12 -7.86 4.19
CA LEU A 370 34.58 -9.17 4.64
C LEU A 370 36.09 -9.19 4.95
N GLY A 371 36.92 -8.51 4.17
CA GLY A 371 38.36 -8.42 4.43
C GLY A 371 38.66 -7.79 5.81
N ALA A 372 37.97 -6.70 6.16
CA ALA A 372 38.08 -6.08 7.48
C ALA A 372 37.48 -6.95 8.59
N PHE A 373 36.43 -7.70 8.29
CA PHE A 373 35.77 -8.61 9.23
C PHE A 373 36.64 -9.83 9.59
N ASP A 374 37.56 -10.27 8.72
CA ASP A 374 38.49 -11.36 9.04
C ASP A 374 39.38 -11.04 10.26
N TYR A 375 39.75 -9.77 10.45
CA TYR A 375 40.44 -9.33 11.67
C TYR A 375 39.60 -9.56 12.93
N VAL A 376 38.28 -9.26 12.85
CA VAL A 376 37.33 -9.49 13.95
C VAL A 376 37.14 -10.98 14.21
N LEU A 377 37.05 -11.81 13.16
CA LEU A 377 36.99 -13.26 13.28
C LEU A 377 38.23 -13.84 13.96
N ASN A 378 39.42 -13.36 13.60
CA ASN A 378 40.68 -13.80 14.21
C ASN A 378 40.77 -13.38 15.67
N LYS A 379 40.34 -12.15 16.02
CA LYS A 379 40.25 -11.70 17.41
C LYS A 379 39.31 -12.57 18.25
N LEU A 380 38.12 -12.89 17.72
CA LEU A 380 37.15 -13.76 18.40
C LEU A 380 37.68 -15.19 18.61
N ARG A 381 38.53 -15.68 17.69
CA ARG A 381 39.22 -16.97 17.83
C ARG A 381 40.33 -16.94 18.86
N THR A 382 41.11 -15.86 18.96
CA THR A 382 42.20 -15.75 19.94
C THR A 382 41.70 -15.52 21.36
N ASP A 383 40.59 -14.80 21.53
CA ASP A 383 40.00 -14.49 22.84
C ASP A 383 39.27 -15.68 23.48
N ARG A 384 39.04 -16.76 22.72
CA ARG A 384 38.27 -17.94 23.17
C ARG A 384 39.06 -19.23 23.00
N THR A 385 39.31 -19.92 24.11
CA THR A 385 40.04 -21.19 24.15
C THR A 385 39.07 -22.37 24.02
N GLY A 386 38.75 -22.80 22.80
CA GLY A 386 37.93 -24.00 22.55
C GLY A 386 37.44 -24.13 21.10
N ASP A 387 36.98 -25.33 20.74
CA ASP A 387 36.32 -25.61 19.45
C ASP A 387 34.94 -24.93 19.43
N ASP A 388 34.95 -23.65 19.07
CA ASP A 388 33.79 -22.78 19.16
C ASP A 388 32.81 -23.07 18.01
N LYS A 389 31.84 -23.95 18.30
CA LYS A 389 30.65 -24.18 17.45
C LYS A 389 30.02 -22.86 16.98
N GLU A 390 30.04 -21.81 17.79
CA GLU A 390 29.55 -20.47 17.42
C GLU A 390 30.30 -19.83 16.26
N ILE A 391 31.63 -19.93 16.25
CA ILE A 391 32.47 -19.39 15.17
C ILE A 391 32.27 -20.23 13.91
N GLN A 392 32.14 -21.55 14.04
CA GLN A 392 31.83 -22.42 12.90
C GLN A 392 30.48 -22.04 12.25
N MET A 393 29.43 -21.78 13.06
CA MET A 393 28.12 -21.32 12.58
C MET A 393 28.19 -19.95 11.91
N LEU A 394 28.98 -19.02 12.46
CA LEU A 394 29.18 -17.70 11.85
C LEU A 394 29.84 -17.80 10.47
N VAL A 395 30.90 -18.61 10.34
CA VAL A 395 31.54 -18.83 9.04
C VAL A 395 30.58 -19.56 8.09
N ALA A 396 29.76 -20.49 8.58
CA ALA A 396 28.75 -21.17 7.75
C ALA A 396 27.72 -20.20 7.17
N VAL A 397 27.25 -19.20 7.94
CA VAL A 397 26.33 -18.17 7.42
C VAL A 397 26.99 -17.22 6.44
N ILE A 398 28.26 -16.85 6.67
CA ILE A 398 29.02 -16.05 5.69
C ILE A 398 29.15 -16.83 4.39
N MET A 399 29.50 -18.12 4.45
CA MET A 399 29.57 -18.98 3.28
C MET A 399 28.22 -19.11 2.59
N LYS A 400 27.12 -19.31 3.35
CA LYS A 400 25.75 -19.32 2.80
C LYS A 400 25.42 -18.01 2.07
N ALA A 401 25.78 -16.86 2.64
CA ALA A 401 25.56 -15.56 2.03
C ALA A 401 26.36 -15.41 0.73
N VAL A 402 27.64 -15.78 0.73
CA VAL A 402 28.52 -15.72 -0.44
C VAL A 402 28.04 -16.69 -1.53
N MET A 403 27.70 -17.93 -1.18
CA MET A 403 27.19 -18.93 -2.13
C MET A 403 25.88 -18.51 -2.79
N SER A 404 25.02 -17.73 -2.12
CA SER A 404 23.77 -17.20 -2.71
C SER A 404 23.98 -16.29 -3.93
N LEU A 405 25.22 -15.79 -4.14
CA LEU A 405 25.57 -15.02 -5.33
C LEU A 405 25.60 -15.88 -6.61
N SER A 406 25.85 -17.19 -6.49
CA SER A 406 25.89 -18.12 -7.63
C SER A 406 24.50 -18.44 -8.20
N GLU A 407 23.49 -18.57 -7.33
CA GLU A 407 22.14 -19.08 -7.67
C GLU A 407 21.32 -18.15 -8.58
N LYS A 408 21.64 -16.86 -8.69
CA LYS A 408 20.87 -15.89 -9.50
C LYS A 408 21.37 -15.67 -10.93
N THR A 409 22.49 -16.26 -11.34
CA THR A 409 23.05 -15.99 -12.69
C THR A 409 22.35 -16.77 -13.81
N GLU A 410 21.36 -17.63 -13.50
CA GLU A 410 20.70 -18.47 -14.51
C GLU A 410 19.55 -17.81 -15.29
N THR A 411 19.12 -16.58 -15.00
CA THR A 411 17.92 -16.00 -15.64
C THR A 411 18.13 -14.97 -16.75
N LEU A 412 19.38 -14.75 -17.20
CA LEU A 412 19.63 -13.86 -18.35
C LEU A 412 20.76 -14.40 -19.23
N THR A 413 20.44 -15.31 -20.16
CA THR A 413 20.95 -15.37 -21.55
C THR A 413 20.47 -16.66 -22.22
N ASN A 414 19.41 -16.56 -23.03
CA ASN A 414 19.05 -17.59 -23.99
C ASN A 414 20.00 -17.46 -25.20
N GLY A 415 21.14 -18.14 -25.13
CA GLY A 415 22.14 -18.19 -26.20
C GLY A 415 22.54 -19.63 -26.49
N THR A 416 21.85 -20.24 -27.46
CA THR A 416 22.26 -21.37 -28.30
C THR A 416 23.35 -22.31 -27.77
N ASN A 417 22.90 -23.51 -27.34
CA ASN A 417 23.73 -24.69 -27.13
C ASN A 417 24.45 -25.10 -28.42
N GLY A 418 25.78 -24.91 -28.44
CA GLY A 418 26.68 -25.62 -29.34
C GLY A 418 27.16 -26.92 -28.67
N THR A 419 26.60 -28.04 -29.09
CA THR A 419 27.11 -29.38 -28.79
C THR A 419 28.47 -29.61 -29.44
N ASN A 420 29.50 -29.91 -28.66
CA ASN A 420 30.49 -30.97 -28.94
C ASN A 420 31.59 -31.03 -27.86
N GLY A 421 31.92 -32.26 -27.42
CA GLY A 421 33.26 -32.59 -26.92
C GLY A 421 33.34 -33.33 -25.60
N ASN A 422 33.28 -34.67 -25.67
CA ASN A 422 33.81 -35.58 -24.65
C ASN A 422 35.24 -35.20 -24.21
N GLY A 423 35.54 -35.35 -22.91
CA GLY A 423 36.91 -35.59 -22.47
C GLY A 423 37.26 -35.15 -21.06
N MET A 424 37.52 -36.15 -20.20
CA MET A 424 38.50 -36.13 -19.12
C MET A 424 38.18 -35.34 -17.84
N ASN A 425 38.09 -36.09 -16.74
CA ASN A 425 38.35 -35.62 -15.38
C ASN A 425 39.69 -34.87 -15.35
N GLY A 426 39.63 -33.55 -15.26
CA GLY A 426 40.76 -32.66 -15.07
C GLY A 426 40.51 -31.80 -13.85
N MET A 427 41.22 -32.11 -12.77
CA MET A 427 41.59 -31.15 -11.73
C MET A 427 42.37 -30.03 -12.44
N MET A 428 41.68 -29.00 -12.95
CA MET A 428 42.33 -27.79 -13.41
C MET A 428 42.65 -26.97 -12.17
N ASP A 429 43.95 -26.77 -11.95
CA ASP A 429 44.45 -25.77 -11.02
C ASP A 429 43.76 -24.44 -11.32
N LEU A 430 43.01 -23.91 -10.34
CA LEU A 430 42.61 -22.51 -10.32
C LEU A 430 43.88 -21.68 -10.58
N ASP A 431 43.83 -20.72 -11.50
CA ASP A 431 44.92 -19.78 -11.69
C ASP A 431 45.35 -19.26 -10.31
N ASP A 432 46.60 -19.54 -9.94
CA ASP A 432 47.10 -19.33 -8.58
C ASP A 432 47.07 -17.82 -8.19
N ASP A 433 46.86 -16.96 -9.19
CA ASP A 433 46.64 -15.53 -9.08
C ASP A 433 45.17 -15.18 -8.73
N GLU A 434 44.17 -15.83 -9.34
CA GLU A 434 42.75 -15.65 -8.98
C GLU A 434 42.50 -16.06 -7.51
N GLY A 435 43.11 -17.17 -7.09
CA GLY A 435 43.03 -17.65 -5.71
C GLY A 435 43.64 -16.67 -4.70
N LYS A 436 44.77 -16.05 -5.03
CA LYS A 436 45.41 -15.02 -4.18
C LYS A 436 44.60 -13.73 -4.11
N GLN A 437 44.02 -13.29 -5.23
CA GLN A 437 43.17 -12.11 -5.28
C GLN A 437 41.88 -12.27 -4.45
N LEU A 438 41.30 -13.48 -4.44
CA LEU A 438 40.16 -13.81 -3.58
C LEU A 438 40.52 -13.81 -2.08
N GLU A 439 41.68 -14.37 -1.72
CA GLU A 439 42.17 -14.37 -0.34
C GLU A 439 42.49 -12.96 0.17
N GLU A 440 43.02 -12.08 -0.69
CA GLU A 440 43.25 -10.67 -0.36
C GLU A 440 41.93 -9.91 -0.11
N PHE A 441 40.91 -10.14 -0.94
CA PHE A 441 39.64 -9.40 -0.87
C PHE A 441 38.71 -9.90 0.25
N LEU A 442 38.58 -11.22 0.41
CA LEU A 442 37.66 -11.83 1.39
C LEU A 442 38.31 -12.13 2.75
N GLY A 443 39.63 -12.01 2.83
CA GLY A 443 40.43 -12.43 3.97
C GLY A 443 40.80 -13.92 3.93
N PRO A 444 41.89 -14.34 4.61
CA PRO A 444 42.47 -15.67 4.51
C PRO A 444 41.53 -16.80 4.99
N THR A 445 40.62 -16.54 5.94
CA THR A 445 39.72 -17.60 6.44
C THR A 445 38.59 -17.91 5.46
N ILE A 446 37.95 -16.87 4.93
CA ILE A 446 36.78 -16.99 4.05
C ILE A 446 37.26 -17.28 2.62
N GLY A 447 38.30 -16.59 2.16
CA GLY A 447 38.90 -16.78 0.83
C GLY A 447 39.36 -18.21 0.59
N LYS A 448 40.03 -18.86 1.56
CA LYS A 448 40.41 -20.28 1.46
C LYS A 448 39.22 -21.22 1.33
N ARG A 449 38.12 -20.95 2.05
CA ARG A 449 36.91 -21.78 1.99
C ARG A 449 36.14 -21.60 0.68
N VAL A 450 36.11 -20.38 0.14
CA VAL A 450 35.53 -20.09 -1.17
C VAL A 450 36.38 -20.71 -2.28
N ARG A 451 37.71 -20.61 -2.21
CA ARG A 451 38.65 -21.29 -3.13
C ARG A 451 38.43 -22.81 -3.13
N ASN A 452 38.29 -23.41 -1.94
CA ASN A 452 38.04 -24.85 -1.81
C ASN A 452 36.65 -25.28 -2.33
N ALA A 453 35.68 -24.37 -2.44
CA ALA A 453 34.37 -24.67 -3.01
C ALA A 453 34.42 -24.84 -4.54
N GLY A 454 35.48 -24.36 -5.22
CA GLY A 454 35.76 -24.66 -6.62
C GLY A 454 34.78 -24.08 -7.65
N ASP A 455 33.88 -23.16 -7.26
CA ASP A 455 32.93 -22.55 -8.19
C ASP A 455 33.54 -21.33 -8.91
N HIS A 456 34.02 -21.56 -10.14
CA HIS A 456 34.62 -20.51 -10.98
C HIS A 456 33.64 -19.36 -11.29
N LYS A 457 32.33 -19.61 -11.38
CA LYS A 457 31.34 -18.55 -11.65
C LYS A 457 31.21 -17.64 -10.43
N LEU A 458 31.16 -18.23 -9.23
CA LEU A 458 31.15 -17.49 -7.97
C LEU A 458 32.40 -16.63 -7.82
N ASN A 459 33.59 -17.20 -8.07
CA ASN A 459 34.86 -16.49 -8.02
C ASN A 459 34.88 -15.27 -8.94
N LYS A 460 34.43 -15.43 -10.19
CA LYS A 460 34.31 -14.32 -11.13
C LYS A 460 33.34 -13.23 -10.64
N THR A 461 32.17 -13.60 -10.12
CA THR A 461 31.20 -12.61 -9.60
C THR A 461 31.70 -11.84 -8.38
N ILE A 462 32.57 -12.45 -7.57
CA ILE A 462 33.20 -11.80 -6.41
C ILE A 462 34.29 -10.83 -6.88
N LEU A 463 35.11 -11.23 -7.85
CA LEU A 463 36.14 -10.36 -8.44
C LEU A 463 35.53 -9.18 -9.22
N GLU A 464 34.43 -9.39 -9.95
CA GLU A 464 33.67 -8.30 -10.58
C GLU A 464 33.05 -7.32 -9.56
N ALA A 465 32.71 -7.81 -8.36
CA ALA A 465 32.22 -6.96 -7.27
C ALA A 465 33.34 -6.14 -6.61
N ARG A 466 34.60 -6.57 -6.73
CA ARG A 466 35.78 -5.78 -6.34
C ARG A 466 36.01 -4.61 -7.29
N GLU A 467 35.80 -4.77 -8.59
CA GLU A 467 36.06 -3.72 -9.59
C GLU A 467 35.02 -2.58 -9.59
N LYS A 468 33.81 -2.85 -9.09
CA LYS A 468 32.70 -1.87 -9.06
C LYS A 468 32.62 -1.03 -7.78
N ASN A 469 33.40 -1.36 -6.76
CA ASN A 469 33.52 -0.62 -5.49
C ASN A 469 34.90 0.02 -5.40
#